data_AF-R6R0W4-F1
#
_entry.id   AF-R6R0W4-F1
#
_cell.length_a   1.000
_cell.length_b   1.000
_cell.length_c   1.000
_cell.angle_alpha   90.00
_cell.angle_beta   90.00
_cell.angle_gamma   90.00
#
_symmetry.space_group_name_H-M   'P 1'
#
loop_
_entity.id
_entity.type
_entity.pdbx_description
1 polymer ?
#
loop_
_entity_poly.entity_id
_entity_poly.type
_entity_poly.pdbx_seq_one_letter_code
_entity_poly.pdbx_strand_id
1 'polypeptide(L)'
;MRSRKKLYIIIVILIIAVVGVKYFETGRSIEIVHGSTNMVIADGWNELVSRTVNDGRLKLSVDGKEVRLDPDDIYMDENMNIMINEEVITSVFSCAVNRYYPGYTMMEKGNNAIIITAASDTVNVNGEEQIMVKPAVLHGSNMYIPLDVMSTYFSYEYNWNSMTYTAELINMKPDEKIYPYAYDYRKVGKGSAVKDQAEYGTCWAFASLTALESSLMPDGFYDFSEDHMTWHSGYNLNQNQGGEFNMSMAYLAAWKGPVYEEDDPYGDGYSPDGLEPAFHVQEMQIIESKNFDGIKKAVFLYGGVQSSLYLSVNDASGVGSSSYNPDTKSYCYIGTEKANHDIVIVGWDDSYPASSFATEPDGDGAFLCMNSWGENFGDKGYFYVSYYDSNIGVHNVAYTDIENKNNYNNIYQSDLCGWVGQLGYNREYAYFANAYEAKADETFEAAGFYATGADTEYEMFFVEDFENDSSFINRIPVAKGSFANPGYYTVKADKPIPMKKGHKYAVVVYIKTPNSIHPIAIEYRADDATATVDLTDGEGYISLKGSRWEHVEETQNCNICLKMYTNNIEEQGEEK
;
A
#
# COMPACT_ATOMS: atom_id res chain seq x y z
N MET A 1 11.55 -32.89 -92.28
CA MET A 1 11.65 -33.15 -90.82
C MET A 1 12.87 -32.49 -90.12
N ARG A 2 13.52 -31.47 -90.71
CA ARG A 2 14.65 -30.73 -90.10
C ARG A 2 14.34 -29.26 -89.70
N SER A 3 13.15 -28.75 -90.05
CA SER A 3 12.75 -27.35 -89.81
C SER A 3 11.99 -27.12 -88.49
N ARG A 4 11.20 -28.10 -88.00
CA ARG A 4 10.50 -27.99 -86.70
C ARG A 4 11.41 -28.14 -85.47
N LYS A 5 12.61 -28.72 -85.59
CA LYS A 5 13.60 -28.79 -84.49
C LYS A 5 14.36 -27.47 -84.27
N LYS A 6 14.52 -26.61 -85.31
CA LYS A 6 15.18 -25.30 -85.17
C LYS A 6 14.31 -24.28 -84.43
N LEU A 7 12.99 -24.35 -84.57
CA LEU A 7 12.06 -23.45 -83.88
C LEU A 7 12.01 -23.72 -82.36
N TYR A 8 12.05 -24.99 -81.94
CA TYR A 8 12.09 -25.37 -80.52
C TYR A 8 13.40 -24.96 -79.83
N ILE A 9 14.54 -25.03 -80.53
CA ILE A 9 15.85 -24.61 -79.97
C ILE A 9 15.90 -23.09 -79.79
N ILE A 10 15.32 -22.31 -80.71
CA ILE A 10 15.28 -20.84 -80.61
C ILE A 10 14.38 -20.39 -79.44
N ILE A 11 13.24 -21.06 -79.23
CA ILE A 11 12.32 -20.76 -78.11
C ILE A 11 12.97 -21.10 -76.75
N VAL A 12 13.70 -22.21 -76.65
CA VAL A 12 14.43 -22.58 -75.42
C VAL A 12 15.58 -21.61 -75.13
N ILE A 13 16.32 -21.14 -76.14
CA ILE A 13 17.39 -20.13 -75.97
C ILE A 13 16.81 -18.78 -75.53
N LEU A 14 15.65 -18.37 -76.04
CA LEU A 14 14.96 -17.14 -75.60
C LEU A 14 14.46 -17.23 -74.15
N ILE A 15 13.95 -18.40 -73.72
CA ILE A 15 13.53 -18.61 -72.32
C ILE A 15 14.73 -18.61 -71.37
N ILE A 16 15.86 -19.22 -71.75
CA ILE A 16 17.09 -19.21 -70.94
C ILE A 16 17.70 -17.79 -70.86
N ALA A 17 17.63 -17.00 -71.94
CA ALA A 17 18.08 -15.60 -71.93
C ALA A 17 17.19 -14.71 -71.03
N VAL A 18 15.87 -14.89 -71.04
CA VAL A 18 14.95 -14.13 -70.18
C VAL A 18 15.08 -14.53 -68.70
N VAL A 19 15.28 -15.82 -68.40
CA VAL A 19 15.54 -16.29 -67.02
C VAL A 19 16.92 -15.85 -66.55
N GLY A 20 17.93 -15.84 -67.43
CA GLY A 20 19.29 -15.36 -67.12
C GLY A 20 19.38 -13.87 -66.82
N VAL A 21 18.65 -13.02 -67.55
CA VAL A 21 18.57 -11.57 -67.27
C VAL A 21 17.83 -11.29 -65.95
N LYS A 22 16.77 -12.05 -65.64
CA LYS A 22 16.03 -11.92 -64.38
C LYS A 22 16.85 -12.38 -63.15
N TYR A 23 17.75 -13.35 -63.33
CA TYR A 23 18.67 -13.82 -62.29
C TYR A 23 19.89 -12.90 -62.09
N PHE A 24 20.34 -12.20 -63.14
CA PHE A 24 21.39 -11.18 -63.04
C PHE A 24 20.92 -9.85 -62.45
N GLU A 25 19.62 -9.52 -62.51
CA GLU A 25 19.04 -8.36 -61.80
C GLU A 25 18.78 -8.61 -60.30
N THR A 26 18.65 -9.86 -59.87
CA THR A 26 18.38 -10.23 -58.46
C THR A 26 19.60 -10.76 -57.70
N GLY A 27 20.77 -10.77 -58.35
CA GLY A 27 22.04 -11.23 -57.79
C GLY A 27 23.10 -10.14 -57.67
N ARG A 28 22.77 -8.96 -57.13
CA ARG A 28 23.80 -8.07 -56.57
C ARG A 28 24.02 -8.46 -55.12
N SER A 29 25.12 -9.17 -54.92
CA SER A 29 25.86 -9.24 -53.66
C SER A 29 25.84 -7.87 -52.96
N ILE A 30 25.15 -7.78 -51.83
CA ILE A 30 25.54 -6.80 -50.82
C ILE A 30 26.80 -7.38 -50.20
N GLU A 31 27.94 -6.99 -50.76
CA GLU A 31 29.15 -6.87 -49.98
C GLU A 31 28.80 -6.03 -48.75
N ILE A 32 28.81 -6.64 -47.56
CA ILE A 32 28.88 -5.89 -46.30
C ILE A 32 30.30 -5.32 -46.26
N VAL A 33 30.52 -4.25 -47.00
CA VAL A 33 31.64 -3.34 -46.80
C VAL A 33 31.14 -2.29 -45.81
N HIS A 34 31.85 -2.19 -44.70
CA HIS A 34 31.72 -1.16 -43.66
C HIS A 34 31.39 0.21 -44.29
N GLY A 35 30.12 0.60 -44.16
CA GLY A 35 29.63 1.92 -44.52
C GLY A 35 28.53 2.26 -43.54
N SER A 36 28.86 3.13 -42.58
CA SER A 36 27.92 3.76 -41.66
C SER A 36 26.75 4.33 -42.45
N THR A 37 25.62 3.63 -42.45
CA THR A 37 24.34 4.22 -42.83
C THR A 37 23.91 5.05 -41.64
N ASN A 38 24.10 6.37 -41.74
CA ASN A 38 23.35 7.30 -40.91
C ASN A 38 21.88 7.06 -41.22
N MET A 39 21.23 6.27 -40.37
CA MET A 39 19.79 6.09 -40.38
C MET A 39 19.21 7.46 -40.05
N VAL A 40 18.69 8.14 -41.08
CA VAL A 40 17.90 9.36 -40.88
C VAL A 40 16.62 8.88 -40.21
N ILE A 41 16.53 9.07 -38.89
CA ILE A 41 15.29 8.90 -38.14
C ILE A 41 14.28 9.85 -38.80
N ALA A 42 13.21 9.30 -39.38
CA ALA A 42 12.18 10.11 -40.01
C ALA A 42 11.58 11.06 -38.97
N ASP A 43 11.33 12.32 -39.36
CA ASP A 43 10.57 13.26 -38.53
C ASP A 43 9.26 12.58 -38.09
N GLY A 44 9.01 12.51 -36.77
CA GLY A 44 7.84 11.84 -36.18
C GLY A 44 8.01 10.34 -35.86
N TRP A 45 9.18 9.72 -36.09
CA TRP A 45 9.41 8.32 -35.73
C TRP A 45 9.27 8.07 -34.21
N ASN A 46 9.86 8.93 -33.38
CA ASN A 46 9.77 8.78 -31.93
C ASN A 46 8.34 8.94 -31.43
N GLU A 47 7.59 9.88 -32.00
CA GLU A 47 6.18 10.10 -31.69
C GLU A 47 5.31 8.88 -32.06
N LEU A 48 5.58 8.26 -33.20
CA LEU A 48 4.90 7.02 -33.59
C LEU A 48 5.22 5.87 -32.62
N VAL A 49 6.48 5.75 -32.21
CA VAL A 49 6.92 4.72 -31.25
C VAL A 49 6.29 4.95 -29.89
N SER A 50 6.36 6.17 -29.34
CA SER A 50 5.80 6.49 -28.02
C SER A 50 4.29 6.25 -27.98
N ARG A 51 3.54 6.69 -29.00
CA ARG A 51 2.11 6.39 -29.14
C ARG A 51 1.83 4.88 -29.17
N THR A 52 2.63 4.11 -29.91
CA THR A 52 2.44 2.66 -30.03
C THR A 52 2.76 1.93 -28.71
N VAL A 53 3.76 2.41 -27.97
CA VAL A 53 4.16 1.86 -26.67
C VAL A 53 3.11 2.17 -25.60
N ASN A 54 2.63 3.41 -25.58
CA ASN A 54 1.64 3.89 -24.61
C ASN A 54 0.23 3.35 -24.86
N ASP A 55 -0.04 2.72 -26.02
CA ASP A 55 -1.30 2.01 -26.33
C ASP A 55 -1.37 0.63 -25.64
N GLY A 56 -1.00 0.57 -24.36
CA GLY A 56 -1.09 -0.61 -23.50
C GLY A 56 -0.05 -1.71 -23.73
N ARG A 57 1.08 -1.39 -24.38
CA ARG A 57 2.16 -2.38 -24.65
C ARG A 57 3.33 -2.27 -23.69
N LEU A 58 3.51 -1.11 -23.07
CA LEU A 58 4.58 -0.86 -22.12
C LEU A 58 4.48 -1.79 -20.93
N LYS A 59 5.57 -2.49 -20.64
CA LYS A 59 5.71 -3.39 -19.49
C LYS A 59 6.88 -2.96 -18.64
N LEU A 60 6.75 -3.13 -17.33
CA LEU A 60 7.85 -2.98 -16.38
C LEU A 60 8.13 -4.34 -15.72
N SER A 61 9.40 -4.72 -15.66
CA SER A 61 9.87 -5.89 -14.92
C SER A 61 10.93 -5.44 -13.92
N VAL A 62 10.73 -5.79 -12.65
CA VAL A 62 11.68 -5.48 -11.57
C VAL A 62 12.10 -6.80 -10.92
N ASP A 63 13.42 -7.03 -10.83
CA ASP A 63 14.01 -8.25 -10.27
C ASP A 63 13.44 -9.55 -10.89
N GLY A 64 13.17 -9.50 -12.20
CA GLY A 64 12.64 -10.62 -12.99
C GLY A 64 11.13 -10.86 -12.83
N LYS A 65 10.40 -10.00 -12.14
CA LYS A 65 8.94 -10.06 -12.00
C LYS A 65 8.28 -8.91 -12.75
N GLU A 66 7.30 -9.24 -13.60
CA GLU A 66 6.45 -8.22 -14.24
C GLU A 66 5.62 -7.50 -13.17
N VAL A 67 5.66 -6.18 -13.20
CA VAL A 67 4.92 -5.29 -12.30
C VAL A 67 3.60 -4.94 -12.96
N ARG A 68 2.50 -5.09 -12.22
CA ARG A 68 1.19 -4.62 -12.64
C ARG A 68 1.06 -3.14 -12.30
N LEU A 69 0.81 -2.33 -13.31
CA LEU A 69 0.64 -0.88 -13.22
C LEU A 69 -0.62 -0.48 -13.97
N ASP A 70 -1.26 0.60 -13.53
CA ASP A 70 -2.33 1.22 -14.29
C ASP A 70 -1.72 1.97 -15.49
N PRO A 71 -2.49 2.17 -16.59
CA PRO A 71 -1.98 2.85 -17.78
C PRO A 71 -1.43 4.26 -17.51
N ASP A 72 -1.91 4.93 -16.47
CA ASP A 72 -1.49 6.27 -16.07
C ASP A 72 -0.23 6.27 -15.19
N ASP A 73 0.23 5.12 -14.69
CA ASP A 73 1.41 5.04 -13.82
C ASP A 73 2.73 5.07 -14.58
N ILE A 74 2.72 4.75 -15.87
CA ILE A 74 3.95 4.62 -16.65
C ILE A 74 3.70 4.95 -18.12
N TYR A 75 4.60 5.74 -18.71
CA TYR A 75 4.52 6.04 -20.13
C TYR A 75 5.90 6.30 -20.75
N MET A 76 5.97 6.27 -22.07
CA MET A 76 7.12 6.69 -22.85
C MET A 76 6.90 8.10 -23.40
N ASP A 77 7.84 9.02 -23.13
CA ASP A 77 7.80 10.39 -23.66
C ASP A 77 8.22 10.47 -25.15
N GLU A 78 8.14 11.66 -25.74
CA GLU A 78 8.52 11.90 -27.15
C GLU A 78 10.03 11.75 -27.42
N ASN A 79 10.85 11.75 -26.37
CA ASN A 79 12.30 11.51 -26.44
C ASN A 79 12.66 10.04 -26.18
N MET A 80 11.66 9.15 -26.09
CA MET A 80 11.77 7.72 -25.79
C MET A 80 12.30 7.42 -24.37
N ASN A 81 12.14 8.35 -23.44
CA ASN A 81 12.37 8.08 -22.02
C ASN A 81 11.15 7.38 -21.44
N ILE A 82 11.37 6.40 -20.58
CA ILE A 82 10.30 5.77 -19.83
C ILE A 82 10.18 6.49 -18.50
N MET A 83 8.98 6.98 -18.24
CA MET A 83 8.62 7.84 -17.14
C MET A 83 7.65 7.08 -16.23
N ILE A 84 7.89 7.09 -14.93
CA ILE A 84 7.05 6.42 -13.94
C ILE A 84 6.46 7.46 -12.98
N ASN A 85 5.17 7.33 -12.67
CA ASN A 85 4.50 8.14 -11.66
C ASN A 85 5.16 7.91 -10.29
N GLU A 86 5.46 8.98 -9.57
CA GLU A 86 6.08 8.91 -8.24
C GLU A 86 5.25 8.11 -7.23
N GLU A 87 3.93 8.06 -7.40
CA GLU A 87 2.99 7.37 -6.48
C GLU A 87 3.24 5.85 -6.41
N VAL A 88 3.72 5.22 -7.49
CA VAL A 88 3.99 3.77 -7.51
C VAL A 88 5.44 3.40 -7.17
N ILE A 89 6.34 4.37 -7.05
CA ILE A 89 7.77 4.09 -6.86
C ILE A 89 8.03 3.34 -5.54
N THR A 90 7.32 3.68 -4.47
CA THR A 90 7.49 3.03 -3.16
C THR A 90 7.19 1.53 -3.24
N SER A 91 6.06 1.15 -3.84
CA SER A 91 5.64 -0.25 -3.96
C SER A 91 6.49 -1.03 -4.96
N VAL A 92 6.91 -0.39 -6.06
CA VAL A 92 7.68 -1.02 -7.14
C VAL A 92 9.16 -1.22 -6.76
N PHE A 93 9.79 -0.23 -6.13
CA PHE A 93 11.24 -0.23 -5.91
C PHE A 93 11.65 -0.29 -4.44
N SER A 94 10.71 -0.27 -3.49
CA SER A 94 11.03 -0.15 -2.06
C SER A 94 11.97 1.03 -1.80
N CYS A 95 11.62 2.19 -2.35
CA CYS A 95 12.24 3.48 -2.07
C CYS A 95 11.25 4.31 -1.24
N ALA A 96 11.72 5.04 -0.23
CA ALA A 96 10.88 6.02 0.42
C ALA A 96 10.66 7.19 -0.53
N VAL A 97 9.42 7.64 -0.69
CA VAL A 97 9.06 8.79 -1.52
C VAL A 97 8.36 9.81 -0.63
N ASN A 98 9.00 10.96 -0.46
CA ASN A 98 8.54 12.05 0.39
C ASN A 98 8.27 13.27 -0.51
N ARG A 99 7.01 13.43 -0.91
CA ARG A 99 6.54 14.55 -1.71
C ARG A 99 6.23 15.73 -0.80
N TYR A 100 6.86 16.89 -1.05
CA TYR A 100 6.61 18.09 -0.22
C TYR A 100 5.58 19.03 -0.85
N TYR A 101 5.54 19.06 -2.18
CA TYR A 101 4.54 19.76 -2.99
C TYR A 101 4.63 19.24 -4.43
N PRO A 102 3.59 19.45 -5.27
CA PRO A 102 3.61 19.00 -6.67
C PRO A 102 4.89 19.40 -7.41
N GLY A 103 5.64 18.40 -7.89
CA GLY A 103 6.89 18.60 -8.62
C GLY A 103 8.14 18.80 -7.76
N TYR A 104 8.08 18.56 -6.45
CA TYR A 104 9.24 18.58 -5.56
C TYR A 104 9.20 17.42 -4.57
N THR A 105 10.02 16.41 -4.84
CA THR A 105 9.97 15.12 -4.12
C THR A 105 11.37 14.66 -3.77
N MET A 106 11.50 14.13 -2.56
CA MET A 106 12.69 13.41 -2.13
C MET A 106 12.46 11.91 -2.24
N MET A 107 13.43 11.21 -2.82
CA MET A 107 13.46 9.74 -2.86
C MET A 107 14.64 9.24 -2.04
N GLU A 108 14.43 8.23 -1.20
CA GLU A 108 15.47 7.64 -0.37
C GLU A 108 15.54 6.12 -0.53
N LYS A 109 16.76 5.57 -0.55
CA LYS A 109 17.02 4.14 -0.45
C LYS A 109 18.43 3.90 0.08
N GLY A 110 18.54 3.08 1.12
CA GLY A 110 19.78 2.82 1.84
C GLY A 110 20.30 4.11 2.45
N ASN A 111 21.52 4.52 2.08
CA ASN A 111 22.12 5.78 2.52
C ASN A 111 22.01 6.91 1.48
N ASN A 112 21.32 6.67 0.35
CA ASN A 112 21.16 7.66 -0.71
C ASN A 112 19.81 8.35 -0.58
N ALA A 113 19.84 9.68 -0.56
CA ALA A 113 18.69 10.56 -0.70
C ALA A 113 18.90 11.46 -1.92
N ILE A 114 17.88 11.57 -2.76
CA ILE A 114 17.87 12.51 -3.89
C ILE A 114 16.65 13.40 -3.80
N ILE A 115 16.77 14.66 -4.18
CA ILE A 115 15.65 15.60 -4.31
C ILE A 115 15.53 16.00 -5.77
N ILE A 116 14.38 15.68 -6.35
CA ILE A 116 14.04 15.93 -7.75
C ILE A 116 13.04 17.07 -7.80
N THR A 117 13.31 18.05 -8.66
CA THR A 117 12.37 19.13 -8.99
C THR A 117 11.93 18.98 -10.44
N ALA A 118 10.63 18.98 -10.69
CA ALA A 118 10.07 18.88 -12.04
C ALA A 118 10.60 20.01 -12.94
N ALA A 119 10.88 19.68 -14.19
CA ALA A 119 11.48 20.54 -15.21
C ALA A 119 12.87 21.12 -14.87
N SER A 120 13.53 20.66 -13.79
CA SER A 120 14.92 21.00 -13.49
C SER A 120 15.90 20.11 -14.24
N ASP A 121 17.00 20.69 -14.72
CA ASP A 121 18.16 19.98 -15.26
C ASP A 121 19.18 19.61 -14.17
N THR A 122 18.83 19.84 -12.90
CA THR A 122 19.62 19.45 -11.74
C THR A 122 18.82 18.59 -10.76
N VAL A 123 19.55 17.76 -10.01
CA VAL A 123 19.06 16.93 -8.91
C VAL A 123 20.01 17.11 -7.72
N ASN A 124 19.47 17.24 -6.50
CA ASN A 124 20.29 17.23 -5.30
C ASN A 124 20.49 15.78 -4.86
N VAL A 125 21.73 15.34 -4.68
CA VAL A 125 22.08 13.98 -4.24
C VAL A 125 22.90 14.10 -2.96
N ASN A 126 22.34 13.64 -1.84
CA ASN A 126 22.98 13.70 -0.54
C ASN A 126 23.50 15.11 -0.16
N GLY A 127 22.80 16.18 -0.59
CA GLY A 127 23.17 17.57 -0.34
C GLY A 127 23.98 18.23 -1.46
N GLU A 128 24.44 17.49 -2.47
CA GLU A 128 25.24 18.02 -3.58
C GLU A 128 24.43 18.10 -4.88
N GLU A 129 24.52 19.23 -5.58
CA GLU A 129 23.82 19.41 -6.87
C GLU A 129 24.56 18.69 -8.00
N GLN A 130 23.82 17.92 -8.80
CA GLN A 130 24.31 17.18 -9.97
C GLN A 130 23.42 17.46 -11.19
N ILE A 131 23.99 17.32 -12.39
CA ILE A 131 23.23 17.45 -13.64
C ILE A 131 22.33 16.22 -13.83
N MET A 132 21.05 16.46 -14.05
CA MET A 132 20.05 15.47 -14.41
C MET A 132 19.78 15.57 -15.91
N VAL A 133 20.27 14.60 -16.68
CA VAL A 133 20.22 14.63 -18.16
C VAL A 133 18.78 14.63 -18.69
N LYS A 134 17.87 13.98 -17.97
CA LYS A 134 16.44 13.87 -18.31
C LYS A 134 15.63 14.42 -17.14
N PRO A 135 14.93 15.55 -17.30
CA PRO A 135 14.16 16.11 -16.20
C PRO A 135 12.93 15.26 -15.89
N ALA A 136 12.52 15.23 -14.62
CA ALA A 136 11.17 14.82 -14.26
C ALA A 136 10.15 15.83 -14.79
N VAL A 137 8.91 15.40 -15.03
CA VAL A 137 7.85 16.26 -15.56
C VAL A 137 6.61 16.19 -14.68
N LEU A 138 5.84 17.26 -14.68
CA LEU A 138 4.60 17.35 -13.93
C LEU A 138 3.41 17.21 -14.89
N HIS A 139 2.54 16.23 -14.65
CA HIS A 139 1.24 16.12 -15.33
C HIS A 139 0.12 16.26 -14.29
N GLY A 140 -0.63 17.37 -14.36
CA GLY A 140 -1.59 17.70 -13.30
C GLY A 140 -0.85 17.92 -11.98
N SER A 141 -1.20 17.12 -10.97
CA SER A 141 -0.50 17.11 -9.68
C SER A 141 0.69 16.15 -9.64
N ASN A 142 0.75 15.15 -10.51
CA ASN A 142 1.62 14.00 -10.32
C ASN A 142 2.96 14.20 -11.04
N MET A 143 4.07 13.94 -10.34
CA MET A 143 5.39 13.99 -10.95
C MET A 143 5.75 12.64 -11.56
N TYR A 144 6.16 12.68 -12.81
CA TYR A 144 6.68 11.53 -13.54
C TYR A 144 8.19 11.61 -13.61
N ILE A 145 8.84 10.58 -13.08
CA ILE A 145 10.28 10.49 -12.90
C ILE A 145 10.86 9.55 -13.96
N PRO A 146 11.96 9.91 -14.65
CA PRO A 146 12.63 9.01 -15.58
C PRO A 146 13.15 7.74 -14.89
N LEU A 147 12.89 6.56 -15.46
CA LEU A 147 13.30 5.28 -14.87
C LEU A 147 14.82 5.14 -14.69
N ASP A 148 15.64 5.86 -15.46
CA ASP A 148 17.09 5.82 -15.32
C ASP A 148 17.60 6.50 -14.04
N VAL A 149 16.76 7.24 -13.33
CA VAL A 149 17.02 7.67 -11.94
C VAL A 149 17.35 6.46 -11.05
N MET A 150 16.62 5.35 -11.22
CA MET A 150 16.84 4.14 -10.43
C MET A 150 18.22 3.54 -10.69
N SER A 151 18.67 3.52 -11.95
CA SER A 151 20.00 3.02 -12.28
C SER A 151 21.12 3.98 -11.86
N THR A 152 20.86 5.29 -11.93
CA THR A 152 21.87 6.32 -11.66
C THR A 152 22.13 6.48 -10.16
N TYR A 153 21.08 6.46 -9.34
CA TYR A 153 21.17 6.82 -7.92
C TYR A 153 20.86 5.68 -6.95
N PHE A 154 20.22 4.60 -7.41
CA PHE A 154 19.73 3.52 -6.54
C PHE A 154 20.25 2.13 -6.90
N SER A 155 21.38 2.05 -7.62
CA SER A 155 22.08 0.78 -7.92
C SER A 155 21.24 -0.25 -8.68
N TYR A 156 20.34 0.19 -9.55
CA TYR A 156 19.69 -0.71 -10.51
C TYR A 156 20.48 -0.81 -11.82
N GLU A 157 20.43 -1.96 -12.47
CA GLU A 157 20.73 -2.08 -13.89
C GLU A 157 19.43 -1.87 -14.68
N TYR A 158 19.44 -0.98 -15.67
CA TYR A 158 18.27 -0.67 -16.50
C TYR A 158 18.51 -1.10 -17.96
N ASN A 159 17.59 -1.90 -18.49
CA ASN A 159 17.59 -2.38 -19.87
C ASN A 159 16.22 -2.14 -20.54
N TRP A 160 16.22 -1.72 -21.80
CA TRP A 160 14.99 -1.56 -22.60
C TRP A 160 14.94 -2.59 -23.73
N ASN A 161 13.91 -3.44 -23.70
CA ASN A 161 13.63 -4.40 -24.76
C ASN A 161 12.58 -3.85 -25.74
N SER A 162 13.06 -3.29 -26.85
CA SER A 162 12.21 -2.72 -27.90
C SER A 162 11.34 -3.75 -28.66
N MET A 163 11.65 -5.06 -28.58
CA MET A 163 10.83 -6.10 -29.23
C MET A 163 9.60 -6.48 -28.40
N THR A 164 9.74 -6.45 -27.07
CA THR A 164 8.67 -6.80 -26.12
C THR A 164 8.05 -5.58 -25.45
N TYR A 165 8.56 -4.38 -25.74
CA TYR A 165 8.21 -3.11 -25.10
C TYR A 165 8.34 -3.17 -23.57
N THR A 166 9.42 -3.77 -23.09
CA THR A 166 9.65 -4.04 -21.65
C THR A 166 10.84 -3.25 -21.12
N ALA A 167 10.61 -2.47 -20.08
CA ALA A 167 11.64 -1.91 -19.21
C ALA A 167 12.02 -2.95 -18.15
N GLU A 168 13.28 -3.33 -18.07
CA GLU A 168 13.80 -4.29 -17.10
C GLU A 168 14.74 -3.55 -16.14
N LEU A 169 14.44 -3.63 -14.84
CA LEU A 169 15.30 -3.13 -13.78
C LEU A 169 15.72 -4.27 -12.85
N ILE A 170 17.01 -4.40 -12.60
CA ILE A 170 17.57 -5.41 -11.69
C ILE A 170 18.32 -4.70 -10.57
N ASN A 171 17.93 -4.95 -9.32
CA ASN A 171 18.66 -4.42 -8.18
C ASN A 171 20.03 -5.12 -8.09
N MET A 172 21.11 -4.35 -8.23
CA MET A 172 22.47 -4.87 -8.20
C MET A 172 22.97 -5.15 -6.78
N LYS A 173 22.18 -4.77 -5.77
CA LYS A 173 22.49 -4.92 -4.35
C LYS A 173 21.27 -5.42 -3.56
N PRO A 174 20.78 -6.63 -3.86
CA PRO A 174 19.56 -7.15 -3.22
C PRO A 174 19.73 -7.43 -1.72
N ASP A 175 20.97 -7.63 -1.26
CA ASP A 175 21.28 -7.93 0.15
C ASP A 175 21.53 -6.67 1.00
N GLU A 176 21.62 -5.47 0.40
CA GLU A 176 21.75 -4.23 1.18
C GLU A 176 20.40 -3.82 1.77
N LYS A 177 20.41 -3.38 3.04
CA LYS A 177 19.21 -2.81 3.67
C LYS A 177 18.75 -1.58 2.90
N ILE A 178 17.44 -1.48 2.68
CA ILE A 178 16.84 -0.36 1.96
C ILE A 178 16.77 0.93 2.80
N TYR A 179 17.18 0.88 4.06
CA TYR A 179 17.14 2.00 5.01
C TYR A 179 18.50 2.12 5.74
N PRO A 180 18.83 3.31 6.29
CA PRO A 180 20.12 3.56 6.92
C PRO A 180 20.22 2.98 8.35
N TYR A 181 21.42 3.04 8.94
CA TYR A 181 21.67 2.61 10.33
C TYR A 181 20.99 3.48 11.39
N ALA A 182 20.74 4.75 11.07
CA ALA A 182 20.00 5.66 11.90
C ALA A 182 19.07 6.49 11.02
N TYR A 183 17.84 6.66 11.45
CA TYR A 183 16.82 7.41 10.74
C TYR A 183 15.99 8.21 11.74
N ASP A 184 15.65 9.43 11.35
CA ASP A 184 14.78 10.30 12.12
C ASP A 184 13.83 10.92 11.12
N TYR A 185 12.58 10.45 11.10
CA TYR A 185 11.64 10.88 10.07
C TYR A 185 11.39 12.39 10.13
N ARG A 186 11.71 13.05 11.25
CA ARG A 186 11.38 14.47 11.46
C ARG A 186 12.26 15.33 10.54
N LYS A 187 13.45 14.82 10.24
CA LYS A 187 14.41 15.45 9.32
C LYS A 187 13.94 15.43 7.87
N VAL A 188 12.96 14.58 7.54
CA VAL A 188 12.36 14.47 6.20
C VAL A 188 10.96 15.07 6.12
N GLY A 189 10.56 15.83 7.15
CA GLY A 189 9.27 16.53 7.17
C GLY A 189 8.07 15.68 7.60
N LYS A 190 8.29 14.45 8.11
CA LYS A 190 7.21 13.55 8.59
C LYS A 190 6.84 13.71 10.06
N GLY A 191 7.34 14.75 10.72
CA GLY A 191 7.05 15.01 12.13
C GLY A 191 5.69 15.67 12.32
N SER A 192 4.72 14.92 12.84
CA SER A 192 3.45 15.47 13.33
C SER A 192 3.64 16.19 14.67
N ALA A 193 2.65 17.01 15.04
CA ALA A 193 2.66 17.70 16.31
C ALA A 193 2.49 16.71 17.48
N VAL A 194 3.21 16.94 18.58
CA VAL A 194 3.04 16.14 19.80
C VAL A 194 1.78 16.57 20.52
N LYS A 195 0.80 15.66 20.57
CA LYS A 195 -0.48 15.85 21.23
C LYS A 195 -0.46 15.38 22.70
N ASP A 196 -1.54 15.63 23.43
CA ASP A 196 -1.65 15.32 24.86
C ASP A 196 -3.02 14.67 25.18
N GLN A 197 -3.00 13.39 25.56
CA GLN A 197 -4.20 12.63 25.95
C GLN A 197 -4.72 12.97 27.36
N ALA A 198 -4.00 13.83 28.10
CA ALA A 198 -4.31 14.21 29.46
C ALA A 198 -4.53 12.99 30.40
N GLU A 199 -5.69 12.90 31.04
CA GLU A 199 -6.01 11.85 32.03
C GLU A 199 -6.74 10.63 31.45
N TYR A 200 -7.06 10.64 30.15
CA TYR A 200 -7.87 9.59 29.53
C TYR A 200 -7.04 8.38 29.10
N GLY A 201 -7.70 7.24 29.01
CA GLY A 201 -7.13 5.96 28.55
C GLY A 201 -7.13 5.80 27.03
N THR A 202 -6.76 6.84 26.28
CA THR A 202 -6.95 6.92 24.82
C THR A 202 -5.64 6.86 24.01
N CYS A 203 -4.52 6.45 24.63
CA CYS A 203 -3.22 6.34 23.94
C CYS A 203 -3.28 5.54 22.64
N TRP A 204 -4.13 4.51 22.56
CA TRP A 204 -4.36 3.70 21.37
C TRP A 204 -4.85 4.54 20.17
N ALA A 205 -5.75 5.50 20.40
CA ALA A 205 -6.28 6.39 19.37
C ALA A 205 -5.23 7.42 18.93
N PHE A 206 -4.52 8.02 19.89
CA PHE A 206 -3.40 8.94 19.60
C PHE A 206 -2.31 8.26 18.78
N ALA A 207 -1.89 7.07 19.18
CA ALA A 207 -0.84 6.35 18.47
C ALA A 207 -1.28 5.94 17.06
N SER A 208 -2.53 5.50 16.87
CA SER A 208 -3.04 5.17 15.54
C SER A 208 -3.15 6.39 14.63
N LEU A 209 -3.74 7.49 15.11
CA LEU A 209 -3.92 8.69 14.29
C LEU A 209 -2.60 9.43 14.03
N THR A 210 -1.69 9.50 15.01
CA THR A 210 -0.35 10.07 14.80
C THR A 210 0.44 9.27 13.75
N ALA A 211 0.36 7.94 13.78
CA ALA A 211 0.96 7.09 12.76
C ALA A 211 0.33 7.34 11.37
N LEU A 212 -0.99 7.40 11.30
CA LEU A 212 -1.74 7.71 10.07
C LEU A 212 -1.40 9.08 9.48
N GLU A 213 -1.37 10.14 10.30
CA GLU A 213 -0.99 11.50 9.91
C GLU A 213 0.40 11.53 9.30
N SER A 214 1.36 10.86 9.93
CA SER A 214 2.74 10.83 9.44
C SER A 214 2.89 10.10 8.10
N SER A 215 1.98 9.17 7.76
CA SER A 215 1.93 8.54 6.44
C SER A 215 1.46 9.47 5.33
N LEU A 216 0.76 10.56 5.68
CA LEU A 216 0.31 11.60 4.75
C LEU A 216 1.30 12.78 4.62
N MET A 217 2.35 12.79 5.46
CA MET A 217 3.40 13.80 5.44
C MET A 217 4.57 13.38 4.53
N PRO A 218 5.35 14.31 3.95
CA PRO A 218 5.25 15.77 4.10
C PRO A 218 4.27 16.46 3.13
N ASP A 219 3.47 15.71 2.37
CA ASP A 219 2.60 16.27 1.31
C ASP A 219 1.45 17.11 1.89
N GLY A 220 0.90 16.68 3.02
CA GLY A 220 -0.07 17.47 3.79
C GLY A 220 0.17 17.40 5.29
N PHE A 221 -0.24 18.45 6.00
CA PHE A 221 -0.27 18.48 7.46
C PHE A 221 -1.71 18.29 7.91
N TYR A 222 -1.97 17.23 8.68
CA TYR A 222 -3.29 16.84 9.13
C TYR A 222 -3.27 16.65 10.64
N ASP A 223 -4.38 17.03 11.28
CA ASP A 223 -4.64 16.84 12.70
C ASP A 223 -6.01 16.19 12.83
N PHE A 224 -6.01 14.90 13.15
CA PHE A 224 -7.22 14.09 13.23
C PHE A 224 -7.72 13.96 14.67
N SER A 225 -9.04 13.87 14.83
CA SER A 225 -9.69 13.80 16.14
C SER A 225 -9.56 12.41 16.77
N GLU A 226 -8.77 12.33 17.83
CA GLU A 226 -8.78 11.18 18.72
C GLU A 226 -10.11 11.03 19.47
N ASP A 227 -10.81 12.14 19.75
CA ASP A 227 -12.09 12.10 20.47
C ASP A 227 -13.10 11.30 19.64
N HIS A 228 -13.29 11.67 18.38
CA HIS A 228 -14.24 10.99 17.49
C HIS A 228 -13.95 9.51 17.38
N MET A 229 -12.67 9.11 17.24
CA MET A 229 -12.29 7.70 17.20
C MET A 229 -12.71 6.97 18.48
N THR A 230 -12.50 7.57 19.65
CA THR A 230 -12.79 6.93 20.93
C THR A 230 -14.29 6.81 21.22
N TRP A 231 -15.10 7.81 20.83
CA TRP A 231 -16.55 7.78 20.98
C TRP A 231 -17.26 6.93 19.91
N HIS A 232 -16.74 6.93 18.68
CA HIS A 232 -17.39 6.29 17.52
C HIS A 232 -16.70 4.99 17.06
N SER A 233 -15.79 4.42 17.86
CA SER A 233 -15.12 3.14 17.53
C SER A 233 -16.11 2.01 17.19
N GLY A 234 -17.31 2.04 17.79
CA GLY A 234 -18.32 0.97 17.71
C GLY A 234 -18.27 0.00 18.87
N TYR A 235 -17.19 0.03 19.65
CA TYR A 235 -17.05 -0.77 20.86
C TYR A 235 -17.78 -0.11 22.03
N ASN A 236 -18.36 -0.93 22.89
CA ASN A 236 -19.07 -0.51 24.09
C ASN A 236 -18.08 -0.24 25.24
N LEU A 237 -17.27 0.80 25.08
CA LEU A 237 -16.23 1.23 26.02
C LEU A 237 -16.32 2.73 26.25
N ASN A 238 -15.95 3.18 27.45
CA ASN A 238 -15.70 4.60 27.73
C ASN A 238 -14.21 4.92 27.58
N GLN A 239 -13.89 6.22 27.41
CA GLN A 239 -12.54 6.72 27.15
C GLN A 239 -11.48 6.36 28.21
N ASN A 240 -11.88 5.94 29.42
CA ASN A 240 -10.95 5.55 30.49
C ASN A 240 -10.64 4.05 30.55
N GLN A 241 -11.29 3.23 29.72
CA GLN A 241 -11.13 1.77 29.77
C GLN A 241 -9.92 1.24 28.99
N GLY A 242 -9.19 2.10 28.28
CA GLY A 242 -8.15 1.66 27.36
C GLY A 242 -8.72 1.18 26.03
N GLY A 243 -7.84 0.79 25.12
CA GLY A 243 -8.20 0.23 23.83
C GLY A 243 -7.02 -0.49 23.18
N GLU A 244 -7.27 -1.10 22.04
CA GLU A 244 -6.29 -1.87 21.27
C GLU A 244 -6.28 -1.43 19.81
N PHE A 245 -5.18 -1.67 19.10
CA PHE A 245 -5.04 -1.30 17.69
C PHE A 245 -6.14 -1.89 16.77
N ASN A 246 -6.73 -3.04 17.13
CA ASN A 246 -7.84 -3.64 16.38
C ASN A 246 -9.06 -2.70 16.33
N MET A 247 -9.30 -1.92 17.39
CA MET A 247 -10.39 -0.95 17.45
C MET A 247 -10.15 0.21 16.49
N SER A 248 -8.92 0.75 16.45
CA SER A 248 -8.53 1.79 15.49
C SER A 248 -8.66 1.28 14.06
N MET A 249 -8.19 0.06 13.79
CA MET A 249 -8.29 -0.56 12.47
C MET A 249 -9.75 -0.73 12.04
N ALA A 250 -10.64 -1.20 12.94
CA ALA A 250 -12.06 -1.35 12.64
C ALA A 250 -12.73 -0.01 12.33
N TYR A 251 -12.47 1.02 13.14
CA TYR A 251 -13.00 2.37 12.93
C TYR A 251 -12.57 2.95 11.56
N LEU A 252 -11.29 2.84 11.22
CA LEU A 252 -10.75 3.35 9.95
C LEU A 252 -11.25 2.54 8.75
N ALA A 253 -11.24 1.19 8.84
CA ALA A 253 -11.72 0.32 7.77
C ALA A 253 -13.23 0.43 7.52
N ALA A 254 -14.00 0.84 8.54
CA ALA A 254 -15.44 1.06 8.42
C ALA A 254 -15.80 2.45 7.88
N TRP A 255 -14.82 3.29 7.53
CA TRP A 255 -14.97 4.68 7.10
C TRP A 255 -15.75 5.56 8.09
N LYS A 256 -15.60 5.27 9.39
CA LYS A 256 -16.09 6.17 10.44
C LYS A 256 -15.19 7.39 10.64
N GLY A 257 -13.97 7.33 10.10
CA GLY A 257 -12.99 8.41 10.10
C GLY A 257 -11.76 8.05 9.28
N PRO A 258 -10.64 8.78 9.45
CA PRO A 258 -10.44 9.83 10.47
C PRO A 258 -11.28 11.08 10.17
N VAL A 259 -11.64 11.83 11.20
CA VAL A 259 -12.24 13.17 11.07
C VAL A 259 -11.25 14.20 11.61
N TYR A 260 -11.41 15.48 11.28
CA TYR A 260 -10.47 16.51 11.74
C TYR A 260 -10.70 16.88 13.20
N GLU A 261 -9.61 17.19 13.91
CA GLU A 261 -9.64 17.70 15.29
C GLU A 261 -10.46 18.99 15.41
N GLU A 262 -10.50 19.83 14.37
CA GLU A 262 -11.31 21.06 14.39
C GLU A 262 -12.83 20.80 14.35
N ASP A 263 -13.25 19.63 13.85
CA ASP A 263 -14.65 19.23 13.76
C ASP A 263 -15.12 18.51 15.04
N ASP A 264 -14.20 17.85 15.76
CA ASP A 264 -14.46 17.18 17.04
C ASP A 264 -13.27 17.33 18.02
N PRO A 265 -13.20 18.45 18.77
CA PRO A 265 -12.05 18.76 19.62
C PRO A 265 -11.89 17.83 20.83
N TYR A 266 -10.66 17.41 21.09
CA TYR A 266 -10.35 16.45 22.14
C TYR A 266 -10.63 16.94 23.57
N GLY A 267 -11.32 16.09 24.35
CA GLY A 267 -11.48 16.26 25.80
C GLY A 267 -12.46 17.36 26.22
N ASP A 268 -13.33 17.84 25.32
CA ASP A 268 -14.37 18.81 25.67
C ASP A 268 -15.64 18.15 26.29
N GLY A 269 -15.69 16.81 26.25
CA GLY A 269 -16.75 15.98 26.81
C GLY A 269 -17.95 15.76 25.88
N TYR A 270 -17.79 16.03 24.58
CA TYR A 270 -18.81 15.87 23.55
C TYR A 270 -18.19 15.40 22.24
N SER A 271 -18.87 14.50 21.52
CA SER A 271 -18.48 14.09 20.18
C SER A 271 -19.72 14.09 19.26
N PRO A 272 -19.71 14.78 18.11
CA PRO A 272 -20.86 14.92 17.23
C PRO A 272 -21.08 13.69 16.34
N ASP A 273 -22.34 13.24 16.25
CA ASP A 273 -22.76 12.23 15.28
C ASP A 273 -22.72 12.76 13.83
N GLY A 274 -22.39 11.88 12.88
CA GLY A 274 -22.58 12.12 11.44
C GLY A 274 -21.48 12.95 10.77
N LEU A 275 -20.30 13.05 11.39
CA LEU A 275 -19.11 13.54 10.71
C LEU A 275 -18.66 12.53 9.64
N GLU A 276 -18.19 13.06 8.52
CA GLU A 276 -17.71 12.27 7.39
C GLU A 276 -16.19 12.14 7.44
N PRO A 277 -15.62 10.99 7.05
CA PRO A 277 -14.18 10.80 7.03
C PRO A 277 -13.49 11.81 6.10
N ALA A 278 -12.32 12.30 6.51
CA ALA A 278 -11.43 13.13 5.70
C ALA A 278 -10.73 12.30 4.60
N PHE A 279 -10.38 11.06 4.93
CA PHE A 279 -9.68 10.11 4.08
C PHE A 279 -10.26 8.71 4.23
N HIS A 280 -10.05 7.86 3.23
CA HIS A 280 -10.37 6.45 3.32
C HIS A 280 -9.07 5.64 3.43
N VAL A 281 -8.88 4.97 4.57
CA VAL A 281 -7.73 4.07 4.78
C VAL A 281 -7.99 2.75 4.06
N GLN A 282 -7.15 2.41 3.10
CA GLN A 282 -7.29 1.22 2.24
C GLN A 282 -6.39 0.06 2.68
N GLU A 283 -5.27 0.37 3.34
CA GLU A 283 -4.32 -0.65 3.78
C GLU A 283 -3.72 -0.34 5.14
N MET A 284 -3.78 -1.33 6.02
CA MET A 284 -3.17 -1.32 7.35
C MET A 284 -2.45 -2.64 7.57
N GLN A 285 -1.13 -2.59 7.75
CA GLN A 285 -0.30 -3.79 7.92
C GLN A 285 0.12 -3.97 9.37
N ILE A 286 -0.05 -5.19 9.89
CA ILE A 286 0.43 -5.61 11.18
C ILE A 286 1.83 -6.21 10.99
N ILE A 287 2.85 -5.55 11.54
CA ILE A 287 4.24 -6.03 11.42
C ILE A 287 4.51 -7.08 12.50
N GLU A 288 5.10 -8.21 12.09
CA GLU A 288 5.38 -9.35 12.97
C GLU A 288 6.11 -8.94 14.27
N SER A 289 5.74 -9.61 15.36
CA SER A 289 6.30 -9.36 16.69
C SER A 289 7.83 -9.42 16.69
N LYS A 290 8.45 -8.38 17.25
CA LYS A 290 9.90 -8.16 17.34
C LYS A 290 10.64 -8.15 15.99
N ASN A 291 9.93 -8.05 14.86
CA ASN A 291 10.56 -7.88 13.56
C ASN A 291 11.03 -6.42 13.37
N PHE A 292 12.13 -6.06 14.02
CA PHE A 292 12.67 -4.70 14.00
C PHE A 292 13.06 -4.24 12.59
N ASP A 293 13.52 -5.15 11.73
CA ASP A 293 13.84 -4.82 10.35
C ASP A 293 12.57 -4.48 9.55
N GLY A 294 11.44 -5.18 9.82
CA GLY A 294 10.13 -4.86 9.27
C GLY A 294 9.57 -3.54 9.77
N ILE A 295 9.73 -3.25 11.07
CA ILE A 295 9.30 -1.97 11.67
C ILE A 295 10.09 -0.81 11.06
N LYS A 296 11.42 -0.90 10.99
CA LYS A 296 12.27 0.13 10.35
C LYS A 296 11.90 0.34 8.89
N LYS A 297 11.63 -0.75 8.16
CA LYS A 297 11.15 -0.69 6.78
C LYS A 297 9.83 0.07 6.67
N ALA A 298 8.86 -0.20 7.54
CA ALA A 298 7.57 0.49 7.54
C ALA A 298 7.73 1.98 7.87
N VAL A 299 8.54 2.31 8.88
CA VAL A 299 8.88 3.71 9.24
C VAL A 299 9.50 4.46 8.08
N PHE A 300 10.46 3.82 7.41
CA PHE A 300 11.17 4.43 6.29
C PHE A 300 10.26 4.68 5.08
N LEU A 301 9.45 3.68 4.70
CA LEU A 301 8.68 3.73 3.46
C LEU A 301 7.37 4.52 3.60
N TYR A 302 6.68 4.36 4.72
CA TYR A 302 5.28 4.81 4.86
C TYR A 302 5.18 5.94 5.88
N GLY A 303 5.59 5.70 7.12
CA GLY A 303 5.42 6.66 8.20
C GLY A 303 5.53 5.97 9.55
N GLY A 304 5.22 6.67 10.63
CA GLY A 304 5.26 6.14 11.98
C GLY A 304 4.53 4.81 12.14
N VAL A 305 5.06 3.96 13.02
CA VAL A 305 4.46 2.65 13.34
C VAL A 305 3.94 2.70 14.76
N GLN A 306 2.63 2.48 14.95
CA GLN A 306 2.05 2.32 16.28
C GLN A 306 2.71 1.11 16.96
N SER A 307 3.14 1.24 18.21
CA SER A 307 3.65 0.14 19.02
C SER A 307 3.31 0.31 20.50
N SER A 308 3.42 -0.77 21.26
CA SER A 308 2.98 -0.80 22.66
C SER A 308 4.16 -0.97 23.62
N LEU A 309 4.06 -0.33 24.78
CA LEU A 309 5.03 -0.37 25.87
C LEU A 309 4.35 -0.65 27.20
N TYR A 310 5.12 -1.22 28.12
CA TYR A 310 4.83 -1.05 29.53
C TYR A 310 5.59 0.18 30.03
N LEU A 311 4.88 1.26 30.36
CA LEU A 311 5.44 2.45 30.98
C LEU A 311 5.22 2.40 32.49
N SER A 312 6.34 2.40 33.22
CA SER A 312 6.38 2.52 34.68
C SER A 312 6.51 3.98 35.16
N VAL A 313 6.48 4.93 34.23
CA VAL A 313 6.57 6.36 34.46
C VAL A 313 5.19 6.97 34.22
N ASN A 314 4.88 8.06 34.94
CA ASN A 314 3.63 8.81 34.74
C ASN A 314 3.87 10.23 34.21
N ASP A 315 5.12 10.69 34.17
CA ASP A 315 5.49 12.03 33.70
C ASP A 315 6.97 12.09 33.29
N ALA A 316 7.39 13.28 32.85
CA ALA A 316 8.74 13.56 32.39
C ALA A 316 9.83 13.52 33.48
N SER A 317 9.44 13.55 34.77
CA SER A 317 10.39 13.55 35.89
C SER A 317 11.05 12.20 36.10
N GLY A 318 10.40 11.12 35.64
CA GLY A 318 10.86 9.74 35.86
C GLY A 318 10.78 9.27 37.31
N VAL A 319 10.24 10.09 38.23
CA VAL A 319 10.19 9.77 39.65
C VAL A 319 9.38 8.48 39.86
N GLY A 320 10.01 7.49 40.50
CA GLY A 320 9.39 6.20 40.79
C GLY A 320 9.61 5.13 39.72
N SER A 321 10.23 5.45 38.58
CA SER A 321 10.63 4.47 37.57
C SER A 321 12.13 4.18 37.61
N SER A 322 12.50 2.90 37.55
CA SER A 322 13.88 2.45 37.32
C SER A 322 14.21 2.24 35.83
N SER A 323 13.20 2.40 34.97
CA SER A 323 13.29 2.12 33.53
C SER A 323 13.51 3.36 32.69
N TYR A 324 13.34 4.55 33.25
CA TYR A 324 13.48 5.82 32.54
C TYR A 324 14.66 6.65 33.02
N ASN A 325 15.48 7.11 32.08
CA ASN A 325 16.53 8.09 32.33
C ASN A 325 16.07 9.48 31.87
N PRO A 326 15.77 10.41 32.80
CA PRO A 326 15.33 11.76 32.47
C PRO A 326 16.44 12.66 31.92
N ASP A 327 17.72 12.31 32.05
CA ASP A 327 18.83 13.11 31.51
C ASP A 327 18.98 12.88 30.00
N THR A 328 18.87 11.63 29.57
CA THR A 328 19.02 11.20 28.17
C THR A 328 17.69 11.00 27.45
N LYS A 329 16.56 11.13 28.15
CA LYS A 329 15.19 10.91 27.64
C LYS A 329 15.07 9.52 27.02
N SER A 330 15.48 8.51 27.78
CA SER A 330 15.53 7.13 27.28
C SER A 330 14.87 6.14 28.23
N TYR A 331 14.26 5.11 27.66
CA TYR A 331 13.46 4.11 28.36
C TYR A 331 13.88 2.69 28.02
N CYS A 332 13.96 1.84 29.04
CA CYS A 332 14.17 0.40 28.89
C CYS A 332 13.52 -0.34 30.05
N TYR A 333 12.45 -1.10 29.76
CA TYR A 333 11.85 -2.02 30.71
C TYR A 333 12.18 -3.48 30.36
N ILE A 334 12.86 -4.14 31.30
CA ILE A 334 13.19 -5.57 31.22
C ILE A 334 12.41 -6.29 32.31
N GLY A 335 11.33 -6.96 31.93
CA GLY A 335 10.46 -7.67 32.86
C GLY A 335 9.28 -8.35 32.20
N THR A 336 8.29 -8.74 33.00
CA THR A 336 7.15 -9.56 32.57
C THR A 336 5.82 -8.81 32.53
N GLU A 337 5.81 -7.53 32.90
CA GLU A 337 4.59 -6.72 32.81
C GLU A 337 4.19 -6.54 31.34
N LYS A 338 2.88 -6.66 31.10
CA LYS A 338 2.28 -6.43 29.79
C LYS A 338 2.24 -4.95 29.47
N ALA A 339 2.19 -4.62 28.19
CA ALA A 339 1.99 -3.25 27.76
C ALA A 339 0.74 -2.61 28.40
N ASN A 340 0.85 -1.33 28.73
CA ASN A 340 -0.21 -0.50 29.28
C ASN A 340 -0.32 0.86 28.56
N HIS A 341 0.48 1.10 27.52
CA HIS A 341 0.55 2.37 26.81
C HIS A 341 0.97 2.16 25.36
N ASP A 342 0.40 2.92 24.45
CA ASP A 342 0.77 2.93 23.02
C ASP A 342 1.55 4.20 22.66
N ILE A 343 2.53 4.04 21.78
CA ILE A 343 3.40 5.10 21.24
C ILE A 343 3.54 4.94 19.73
N VAL A 344 4.20 5.89 19.09
CA VAL A 344 4.58 5.77 17.67
C VAL A 344 6.10 5.64 17.57
N ILE A 345 6.58 4.63 16.85
CA ILE A 345 7.99 4.51 16.46
C ILE A 345 8.21 5.41 15.23
N VAL A 346 9.17 6.32 15.34
CA VAL A 346 9.36 7.43 14.39
C VAL A 346 10.76 7.46 13.75
N GLY A 347 11.59 6.51 14.14
CA GLY A 347 12.98 6.46 13.73
C GLY A 347 13.76 5.50 14.60
N TRP A 348 15.06 5.47 14.41
CA TRP A 348 15.96 4.62 15.16
C TRP A 348 17.40 5.11 15.09
N ASP A 349 18.23 4.62 16.00
CA ASP A 349 19.67 4.73 15.96
C ASP A 349 20.27 3.41 16.46
N ASP A 350 20.86 2.63 15.55
CA ASP A 350 21.49 1.34 15.87
C ASP A 350 22.74 1.48 16.74
N SER A 351 23.25 2.69 16.90
CA SER A 351 24.40 3.01 17.74
C SER A 351 24.05 3.76 19.02
N TYR A 352 22.75 3.89 19.34
CA TYR A 352 22.32 4.59 20.56
C TYR A 352 22.91 3.90 21.81
N PRO A 353 23.72 4.58 22.63
CA PRO A 353 24.54 3.90 23.63
C PRO A 353 23.70 3.24 24.73
N ALA A 354 23.98 1.99 25.08
CA ALA A 354 23.37 1.25 26.18
C ALA A 354 23.49 2.01 27.52
N SER A 355 24.64 2.65 27.74
CA SER A 355 24.90 3.50 28.93
C SER A 355 23.99 4.72 29.07
N SER A 356 23.21 5.06 28.02
CA SER A 356 22.24 6.15 28.08
C SER A 356 21.00 5.77 28.89
N PHE A 357 20.67 4.49 29.04
CA PHE A 357 19.46 4.03 29.73
C PHE A 357 19.65 3.98 31.26
N ALA A 358 18.56 4.11 32.01
CA ALA A 358 18.59 4.01 33.48
C ALA A 358 18.95 2.60 33.97
N THR A 359 18.45 1.60 33.26
CA THR A 359 18.89 0.21 33.36
C THR A 359 19.64 -0.10 32.07
N GLU A 360 20.96 -0.31 32.15
CA GLU A 360 21.81 -0.58 30.99
C GLU A 360 21.42 -1.92 30.34
N PRO A 361 20.97 -1.92 29.07
CA PRO A 361 20.64 -3.14 28.33
C PRO A 361 21.91 -3.88 27.85
N ASP A 362 21.73 -5.09 27.31
CA ASP A 362 22.82 -5.96 26.85
C ASP A 362 23.61 -5.40 25.64
N GLY A 363 23.10 -4.37 24.96
CA GLY A 363 23.76 -3.75 23.82
C GLY A 363 23.17 -2.41 23.42
N ASP A 364 23.88 -1.74 22.50
CA ASP A 364 23.46 -0.48 21.90
C ASP A 364 22.25 -0.67 20.98
N GLY A 365 21.57 0.43 20.70
CA GLY A 365 20.48 0.49 19.73
C GLY A 365 19.14 0.83 20.36
N ALA A 366 18.44 1.75 19.71
CA ALA A 366 17.16 2.24 20.18
C ALA A 366 16.24 2.67 19.04
N PHE A 367 14.95 2.50 19.23
CA PHE A 367 13.94 3.23 18.48
C PHE A 367 13.81 4.65 19.03
N LEU A 368 13.65 5.63 18.14
CA LEU A 368 13.12 6.93 18.50
C LEU A 368 11.60 6.82 18.49
N CYS A 369 10.96 7.18 19.59
CA CYS A 369 9.51 7.08 19.76
C CYS A 369 8.90 8.45 20.08
N MET A 370 7.64 8.63 19.71
CA MET A 370 6.81 9.78 20.02
C MET A 370 5.70 9.37 20.97
N ASN A 371 5.50 10.16 22.02
CA ASN A 371 4.48 9.94 23.04
C ASN A 371 3.30 10.91 22.86
N SER A 372 2.19 10.63 23.55
CA SER A 372 0.94 11.40 23.57
C SER A 372 0.70 12.10 24.92
N TRP A 373 1.77 12.55 25.58
CA TRP A 373 1.72 13.24 26.89
C TRP A 373 2.22 14.68 26.80
N GLY A 374 2.08 15.30 25.63
CA GLY A 374 2.51 16.65 25.35
C GLY A 374 4.04 16.83 25.29
N GLU A 375 4.46 18.04 24.90
CA GLU A 375 5.87 18.37 24.70
C GLU A 375 6.70 18.39 26.00
N ASN A 376 6.06 18.35 27.16
CA ASN A 376 6.79 18.33 28.43
C ASN A 376 7.46 16.97 28.70
N PHE A 377 6.98 15.89 28.08
CA PHE A 377 7.58 14.58 28.19
C PHE A 377 8.84 14.45 27.33
N GLY A 378 9.83 13.68 27.78
CA GLY A 378 11.00 13.36 26.96
C GLY A 378 11.78 14.59 26.48
N ASP A 379 12.17 14.57 25.21
CA ASP A 379 12.65 15.68 24.42
C ASP A 379 11.52 16.17 23.50
N LYS A 380 10.70 17.11 24.01
CA LYS A 380 9.55 17.66 23.29
C LYS A 380 8.58 16.57 22.79
N GLY A 381 8.21 15.64 23.66
CA GLY A 381 7.35 14.49 23.36
C GLY A 381 8.06 13.25 22.81
N TYR A 382 9.34 13.37 22.44
CA TYR A 382 10.12 12.26 21.89
C TYR A 382 11.04 11.62 22.93
N PHE A 383 11.31 10.34 22.79
CA PHE A 383 12.23 9.62 23.68
C PHE A 383 12.78 8.37 22.99
N TYR A 384 13.94 7.90 23.46
CA TYR A 384 14.54 6.68 22.94
C TYR A 384 14.07 5.46 23.72
N VAL A 385 13.75 4.37 23.03
CA VAL A 385 13.38 3.09 23.64
C VAL A 385 14.36 2.03 23.18
N SER A 386 15.01 1.36 24.13
CA SER A 386 16.00 0.32 23.82
C SER A 386 15.37 -0.80 23.00
N TYR A 387 16.12 -1.37 22.04
CA TYR A 387 15.73 -2.61 21.37
C TYR A 387 15.55 -3.81 22.31
N TYR A 388 16.12 -3.73 23.50
CA TYR A 388 16.03 -4.75 24.54
C TYR A 388 14.82 -4.58 25.47
N ASP A 389 14.00 -3.55 25.26
CA ASP A 389 12.74 -3.42 25.97
C ASP A 389 11.82 -4.62 25.70
N SER A 390 11.15 -5.10 26.74
CA SER A 390 10.37 -6.33 26.70
C SER A 390 9.15 -6.21 25.78
N ASN A 391 8.56 -5.03 25.65
CA ASN A 391 7.29 -4.79 24.96
C ASN A 391 7.47 -4.08 23.61
N ILE A 392 8.49 -3.24 23.42
CA ILE A 392 8.67 -2.49 22.16
C ILE A 392 8.69 -3.44 20.95
N GLY A 393 7.94 -3.11 19.92
CA GLY A 393 7.92 -3.94 18.72
C GLY A 393 7.10 -5.23 18.84
N VAL A 394 6.37 -5.49 19.93
CA VAL A 394 5.55 -6.71 20.07
C VAL A 394 4.25 -6.62 19.27
N HIS A 395 3.58 -5.48 19.35
CA HIS A 395 2.38 -5.14 18.58
C HIS A 395 2.73 -3.95 17.69
N ASN A 396 2.48 -4.04 16.38
CA ASN A 396 2.94 -3.05 15.43
C ASN A 396 1.91 -2.86 14.33
N VAL A 397 1.47 -1.63 14.08
CA VAL A 397 0.58 -1.31 12.96
C VAL A 397 1.14 -0.16 12.15
N ALA A 398 1.23 -0.36 10.85
CA ALA A 398 1.59 0.64 9.87
C ALA A 398 0.38 0.94 8.97
N TYR A 399 0.13 2.21 8.70
CA TYR A 399 -0.93 2.69 7.81
C TYR A 399 -0.29 3.01 6.47
N THR A 400 -0.52 2.16 5.47
CA THR A 400 0.34 2.09 4.27
C THR A 400 -0.33 2.53 2.99
N ASP A 401 -1.67 2.57 2.95
CA ASP A 401 -2.44 3.12 1.84
C ASP A 401 -3.60 3.96 2.37
N ILE A 402 -3.57 5.25 2.08
CA ILE A 402 -4.54 6.25 2.50
C ILE A 402 -4.95 7.01 1.25
N GLU A 403 -6.20 6.81 0.82
CA GLU A 403 -6.74 7.44 -0.38
C GLU A 403 -7.68 8.60 0.02
N ASN A 404 -7.87 9.54 -0.89
CA ASN A 404 -8.89 10.58 -0.72
C ASN A 404 -10.28 9.95 -0.63
N LYS A 405 -11.19 10.55 0.13
CA LYS A 405 -12.55 10.04 0.35
C LYS A 405 -13.42 9.94 -0.91
N ASN A 406 -12.98 10.48 -2.04
CA ASN A 406 -13.68 10.41 -3.32
C ASN A 406 -13.32 9.17 -4.16
N ASN A 407 -12.46 8.28 -3.65
CA ASN A 407 -12.05 7.05 -4.35
C ASN A 407 -13.22 6.08 -4.62
N TYR A 408 -14.22 6.07 -3.73
CA TYR A 408 -15.43 5.28 -3.82
C TYR A 408 -16.62 6.08 -3.30
N ASN A 409 -17.83 5.85 -3.85
CA ASN A 409 -19.03 6.54 -3.36
C ASN A 409 -19.72 5.81 -2.22
N ASN A 410 -19.70 4.48 -2.21
CA ASN A 410 -20.42 3.70 -1.20
C ASN A 410 -19.61 2.52 -0.67
N ILE A 411 -19.84 2.21 0.61
CA ILE A 411 -19.39 1.01 1.31
C ILE A 411 -20.59 0.18 1.77
N TYR A 412 -20.56 -1.12 1.50
CA TYR A 412 -21.50 -2.11 2.03
C TYR A 412 -20.74 -3.02 3.00
N GLN A 413 -21.22 -3.11 4.24
CA GLN A 413 -20.55 -3.78 5.34
C GLN A 413 -21.54 -4.14 6.45
N SER A 414 -21.18 -5.14 7.26
CA SER A 414 -21.88 -5.53 8.50
C SER A 414 -20.92 -5.73 9.68
N ASP A 415 -19.63 -5.45 9.52
CA ASP A 415 -18.56 -5.71 10.49
C ASP A 415 -17.97 -4.42 11.07
N LEU A 416 -18.75 -3.67 11.85
CA LEU A 416 -18.38 -2.33 12.34
C LEU A 416 -17.33 -2.32 13.46
N CYS A 417 -17.14 -3.44 14.15
CA CYS A 417 -16.06 -3.74 15.09
C CYS A 417 -14.94 -4.58 14.43
N GLY A 418 -15.04 -4.88 13.13
CA GLY A 418 -13.98 -5.53 12.36
C GLY A 418 -13.52 -6.86 12.94
N TRP A 419 -12.20 -7.07 12.95
CA TRP A 419 -11.58 -8.35 13.31
C TRP A 419 -11.57 -8.60 14.83
N VAL A 420 -12.64 -9.22 15.34
CA VAL A 420 -12.78 -9.64 16.74
C VAL A 420 -12.42 -11.11 16.94
N GLY A 421 -12.69 -11.95 15.94
CA GLY A 421 -12.48 -13.39 15.97
C GLY A 421 -12.03 -13.96 14.64
N GLN A 422 -11.88 -15.28 14.62
CA GLN A 422 -11.54 -16.02 13.40
C GLN A 422 -12.45 -17.22 13.20
N LEU A 423 -12.74 -17.54 11.94
CA LEU A 423 -13.53 -18.69 11.52
C LEU A 423 -12.79 -19.52 10.46
N GLY A 424 -13.09 -20.82 10.41
CA GLY A 424 -12.51 -21.73 9.41
C GLY A 424 -12.68 -23.21 9.78
N TYR A 425 -12.03 -24.08 9.02
CA TYR A 425 -12.28 -25.53 9.03
C TYR A 425 -11.11 -26.38 9.55
N ASN A 426 -10.27 -25.85 10.44
CA ASN A 426 -9.00 -26.47 10.80
C ASN A 426 -8.09 -26.70 9.58
N ARG A 427 -8.06 -25.69 8.72
CA ARG A 427 -7.32 -25.66 7.45
C ARG A 427 -6.81 -24.24 7.24
N GLU A 428 -5.68 -24.16 6.54
CA GLU A 428 -5.07 -22.89 6.11
C GLU A 428 -5.93 -22.13 5.11
N TYR A 429 -6.92 -22.79 4.50
CA TYR A 429 -7.77 -22.22 3.47
C TYR A 429 -9.26 -22.41 3.74
N ALA A 430 -10.04 -21.47 3.23
CA ALA A 430 -11.50 -21.51 3.19
C ALA A 430 -12.02 -20.53 2.14
N TYR A 431 -13.30 -20.63 1.84
CA TYR A 431 -14.06 -19.62 1.12
C TYR A 431 -14.98 -18.90 2.10
N PHE A 432 -15.16 -17.61 1.90
CA PHE A 432 -16.16 -16.79 2.56
C PHE A 432 -16.83 -15.85 1.57
N ALA A 433 -18.01 -15.36 1.92
CA ALA A 433 -18.76 -14.44 1.08
C ALA A 433 -19.71 -13.58 1.91
N ASN A 434 -20.03 -12.38 1.41
CA ASN A 434 -21.15 -11.56 1.88
C ASN A 434 -22.01 -11.18 0.69
N ALA A 435 -23.33 -11.14 0.90
CA ALA A 435 -24.29 -10.65 -0.08
C ALA A 435 -24.83 -9.28 0.30
N TYR A 436 -25.07 -8.42 -0.69
CA TYR A 436 -25.52 -7.05 -0.51
C TYR A 436 -26.54 -6.67 -1.59
N GLU A 437 -27.57 -5.92 -1.21
CA GLU A 437 -28.52 -5.31 -2.14
C GLU A 437 -28.05 -3.91 -2.53
N ALA A 438 -27.92 -3.64 -3.85
CA ALA A 438 -27.47 -2.36 -4.36
C ALA A 438 -28.50 -1.24 -4.11
N LYS A 439 -28.07 -0.09 -3.59
CA LYS A 439 -28.95 1.04 -3.24
C LYS A 439 -29.20 1.99 -4.41
N ALA A 440 -28.31 2.03 -5.38
CA ALA A 440 -28.44 2.74 -6.65
C ALA A 440 -27.91 1.91 -7.84
N ASP A 441 -28.00 2.47 -9.03
CA ASP A 441 -27.26 1.96 -10.18
C ASP A 441 -25.79 2.36 -9.99
N GLU A 442 -24.93 1.36 -9.85
CA GLU A 442 -23.57 1.48 -9.33
C GLU A 442 -22.62 0.58 -10.10
N THR A 443 -21.31 0.71 -9.90
CA THR A 443 -20.30 -0.26 -10.31
C THR A 443 -19.64 -0.88 -9.09
N PHE A 444 -19.48 -2.20 -9.07
CA PHE A 444 -18.58 -2.87 -8.14
C PHE A 444 -17.13 -2.55 -8.53
N GLU A 445 -16.36 -2.04 -7.58
CA GLU A 445 -14.99 -1.56 -7.81
C GLU A 445 -13.95 -2.34 -7.02
N ALA A 446 -14.24 -2.68 -5.76
CA ALA A 446 -13.28 -3.32 -4.87
C ALA A 446 -13.98 -4.07 -3.72
N ALA A 447 -13.23 -4.92 -3.03
CA ALA A 447 -13.66 -5.50 -1.76
C ALA A 447 -12.56 -5.41 -0.71
N GLY A 448 -12.96 -5.21 0.55
CA GLY A 448 -12.02 -5.06 1.66
C GLY A 448 -12.17 -6.16 2.70
N PHE A 449 -11.06 -6.77 3.12
CA PHE A 449 -11.05 -7.87 4.08
C PHE A 449 -9.69 -8.00 4.78
N TYR A 450 -9.64 -8.81 5.83
CA TYR A 450 -8.42 -8.99 6.63
C TYR A 450 -7.60 -10.20 6.16
N ALA A 451 -6.29 -10.02 6.07
CA ALA A 451 -5.33 -11.11 6.10
C ALA A 451 -5.00 -11.43 7.57
N THR A 452 -5.31 -12.65 8.01
CA THR A 452 -5.14 -13.02 9.43
C THR A 452 -3.75 -13.54 9.78
N GLY A 453 -2.82 -13.55 8.82
CA GLY A 453 -1.47 -14.09 8.95
C GLY A 453 -0.56 -13.60 7.83
N ALA A 454 0.72 -13.93 7.92
CA ALA A 454 1.69 -13.61 6.88
C ALA A 454 1.49 -14.49 5.64
N ASP A 455 1.97 -14.01 4.49
CA ASP A 455 1.95 -14.70 3.20
C ASP A 455 0.55 -15.23 2.80
N THR A 456 -0.50 -14.47 3.13
CA THR A 456 -1.89 -14.81 2.79
C THR A 456 -2.12 -14.64 1.29
N GLU A 457 -2.53 -15.71 0.62
CA GLU A 457 -2.97 -15.71 -0.77
C GLU A 457 -4.50 -15.55 -0.85
N TYR A 458 -5.00 -14.88 -1.90
CA TYR A 458 -6.43 -14.77 -2.15
C TYR A 458 -6.79 -14.90 -3.64
N GLU A 459 -8.01 -15.39 -3.87
CA GLU A 459 -8.74 -15.23 -5.14
C GLU A 459 -10.11 -14.62 -4.83
N MET A 460 -10.46 -13.53 -5.51
CA MET A 460 -11.70 -12.79 -5.33
C MET A 460 -12.63 -13.03 -6.53
N PHE A 461 -13.91 -13.22 -6.23
CA PHE A 461 -14.95 -13.47 -7.22
C PHE A 461 -16.18 -12.59 -6.94
N PHE A 462 -16.97 -12.35 -7.98
CA PHE A 462 -18.23 -11.61 -7.91
C PHE A 462 -19.40 -12.49 -8.39
N VAL A 463 -20.58 -12.28 -7.84
CA VAL A 463 -21.84 -12.95 -8.22
C VAL A 463 -22.87 -11.89 -8.58
N GLU A 464 -23.27 -11.87 -9.85
CA GLU A 464 -24.16 -10.84 -10.42
C GLU A 464 -25.63 -10.99 -10.01
N ASP A 465 -26.12 -12.23 -9.92
CA ASP A 465 -27.53 -12.53 -9.59
C ASP A 465 -27.61 -13.43 -8.35
N PHE A 466 -27.44 -12.82 -7.17
CA PHE A 466 -27.49 -13.54 -5.91
C PHE A 466 -28.93 -13.68 -5.40
N GLU A 467 -29.44 -14.91 -5.35
CA GLU A 467 -30.75 -15.23 -4.75
C GLU A 467 -30.61 -15.99 -3.43
N ASN A 468 -29.63 -16.88 -3.35
CA ASN A 468 -29.31 -17.72 -2.20
C ASN A 468 -27.94 -18.39 -2.42
N ASP A 469 -27.54 -19.27 -1.51
CA ASP A 469 -26.26 -19.97 -1.52
C ASP A 469 -26.00 -20.81 -2.79
N SER A 470 -27.03 -21.21 -3.54
CA SER A 470 -26.83 -21.89 -4.82
C SER A 470 -26.29 -20.97 -5.93
N SER A 471 -26.48 -19.64 -5.82
CA SER A 471 -25.96 -18.65 -6.78
C SER A 471 -24.44 -18.60 -6.84
N PHE A 472 -23.73 -19.02 -5.77
CA PHE A 472 -22.26 -19.01 -5.71
C PHE A 472 -21.59 -19.90 -6.78
N ILE A 473 -22.33 -20.81 -7.42
CA ILE A 473 -21.84 -21.61 -8.55
C ILE A 473 -21.54 -20.75 -9.79
N ASN A 474 -22.20 -19.59 -9.92
CA ASN A 474 -22.09 -18.67 -11.06
C ASN A 474 -21.06 -17.54 -10.83
N ARG A 475 -20.22 -17.65 -9.79
CA ARG A 475 -19.21 -16.63 -9.48
C ARG A 475 -18.19 -16.47 -10.60
N ILE A 476 -17.78 -15.23 -10.86
CA ILE A 476 -16.76 -14.87 -11.87
C ILE A 476 -15.50 -14.34 -11.18
N PRO A 477 -14.29 -14.72 -11.62
CA PRO A 477 -13.05 -14.21 -11.02
C PRO A 477 -12.88 -12.72 -11.34
N VAL A 478 -12.51 -11.93 -10.33
CA VAL A 478 -12.36 -10.48 -10.46
C VAL A 478 -11.03 -9.96 -9.97
N ALA A 479 -10.32 -10.67 -9.07
CA ALA A 479 -8.94 -10.36 -8.71
C ALA A 479 -8.26 -11.57 -8.07
N LYS A 480 -6.94 -11.52 -7.95
CA LYS A 480 -6.14 -12.46 -7.15
C LYS A 480 -4.81 -11.83 -6.76
N GLY A 481 -4.24 -12.29 -5.66
CA GLY A 481 -2.97 -11.77 -5.18
C GLY A 481 -2.51 -12.42 -3.89
N SER A 482 -1.60 -11.75 -3.21
CA SER A 482 -1.08 -12.17 -1.91
C SER A 482 -0.66 -10.97 -1.07
N PHE A 483 -0.78 -11.09 0.24
CA PHE A 483 -0.34 -10.11 1.22
C PHE A 483 0.83 -10.68 2.02
N ALA A 484 1.90 -9.91 2.15
CA ALA A 484 3.08 -10.36 2.90
C ALA A 484 2.80 -10.36 4.42
N ASN A 485 2.07 -9.36 4.91
CA ASN A 485 1.79 -9.18 6.33
C ASN A 485 0.30 -9.47 6.63
N PRO A 486 -0.04 -9.82 7.88
CA PRO A 486 -1.40 -9.70 8.37
C PRO A 486 -1.84 -8.24 8.33
N GLY A 487 -3.15 -7.98 8.26
CA GLY A 487 -3.65 -6.62 8.15
C GLY A 487 -5.03 -6.51 7.53
N TYR A 488 -5.44 -5.28 7.24
CA TYR A 488 -6.62 -4.98 6.43
C TYR A 488 -6.19 -4.50 5.04
N TYR A 489 -6.89 -4.96 4.01
CA TYR A 489 -6.57 -4.68 2.62
C TYR A 489 -7.84 -4.44 1.80
N THR A 490 -7.86 -3.38 1.00
CA THR A 490 -8.83 -3.19 -0.08
C THR A 490 -8.25 -3.68 -1.41
N VAL A 491 -8.93 -4.65 -2.02
CA VAL A 491 -8.55 -5.25 -3.31
C VAL A 491 -9.42 -4.69 -4.42
N LYS A 492 -8.82 -3.95 -5.34
CA LYS A 492 -9.46 -3.49 -6.58
C LYS A 492 -9.80 -4.66 -7.49
N ALA A 493 -11.00 -4.66 -8.05
CA ALA A 493 -11.38 -5.56 -9.12
C ALA A 493 -10.57 -5.25 -10.39
N ASP A 494 -10.30 -6.26 -11.20
CA ASP A 494 -9.57 -6.09 -12.47
C ASP A 494 -10.30 -5.13 -13.42
N LYS A 495 -11.64 -5.07 -13.32
CA LYS A 495 -12.51 -4.17 -14.06
C LYS A 495 -13.75 -3.84 -13.24
N PRO A 496 -14.29 -2.61 -13.35
CA PRO A 496 -15.59 -2.26 -12.77
C PRO A 496 -16.72 -3.15 -13.33
N ILE A 497 -17.68 -3.56 -12.50
CA ILE A 497 -18.83 -4.38 -12.90
C ILE A 497 -20.14 -3.65 -12.61
N PRO A 498 -20.98 -3.35 -13.61
CA PRO A 498 -22.25 -2.66 -13.39
C PRO A 498 -23.23 -3.44 -12.51
N MET A 499 -23.87 -2.73 -11.61
CA MET A 499 -24.88 -3.18 -10.67
C MET A 499 -26.17 -2.36 -10.84
N LYS A 500 -27.31 -2.98 -10.59
CA LYS A 500 -28.63 -2.36 -10.70
C LYS A 500 -29.25 -2.18 -9.33
N LYS A 501 -29.86 -1.03 -9.12
CA LYS A 501 -30.60 -0.73 -7.89
C LYS A 501 -31.60 -1.83 -7.54
N GLY A 502 -31.61 -2.26 -6.28
CA GLY A 502 -32.52 -3.28 -5.75
C GLY A 502 -32.20 -4.71 -6.18
N HIS A 503 -31.14 -4.91 -6.97
CA HIS A 503 -30.61 -6.24 -7.24
C HIS A 503 -29.59 -6.61 -6.16
N LYS A 504 -29.47 -7.91 -5.94
CA LYS A 504 -28.61 -8.46 -4.89
C LYS A 504 -27.42 -9.16 -5.51
N TYR A 505 -26.26 -8.84 -4.97
CA TYR A 505 -24.94 -9.26 -5.45
C TYR A 505 -24.19 -9.93 -4.31
N ALA A 506 -23.16 -10.70 -4.62
CA ALA A 506 -22.26 -11.22 -3.59
C ALA A 506 -20.80 -11.14 -4.00
N VAL A 507 -19.94 -10.86 -3.02
CA VAL A 507 -18.49 -10.99 -3.14
C VAL A 507 -18.09 -12.30 -2.50
N VAL A 508 -17.26 -13.08 -3.17
CA VAL A 508 -16.72 -14.34 -2.67
C VAL A 508 -15.20 -14.26 -2.66
N VAL A 509 -14.58 -14.68 -1.57
CA VAL A 509 -13.13 -14.75 -1.44
C VAL A 509 -12.74 -16.18 -1.09
N TYR A 510 -11.84 -16.76 -1.88
CA TYR A 510 -11.00 -17.86 -1.44
C TYR A 510 -9.77 -17.26 -0.77
N ILE A 511 -9.47 -17.69 0.45
CA ILE A 511 -8.29 -17.25 1.19
C ILE A 511 -7.46 -18.45 1.60
N LYS A 512 -6.14 -18.29 1.59
CA LYS A 512 -5.19 -19.27 2.08
C LYS A 512 -4.09 -18.56 2.88
N THR A 513 -4.09 -18.80 4.18
CA THR A 513 -3.12 -18.24 5.13
C THR A 513 -2.28 -19.38 5.70
N PRO A 514 -0.98 -19.48 5.34
CA PRO A 514 -0.08 -20.50 5.87
C PRO A 514 -0.12 -20.61 7.39
N ASN A 515 -0.09 -21.84 7.91
CA ASN A 515 -0.14 -22.20 9.32
C ASN A 515 -1.42 -21.79 10.08
N SER A 516 -2.40 -21.13 9.43
CA SER A 516 -3.69 -20.85 10.06
C SER A 516 -4.59 -22.09 10.08
N ILE A 517 -5.46 -22.15 11.08
CA ILE A 517 -6.57 -23.12 11.15
C ILE A 517 -7.94 -22.46 10.95
N HIS A 518 -7.98 -21.13 11.09
CA HIS A 518 -9.15 -20.26 10.97
C HIS A 518 -8.74 -18.99 10.21
N PRO A 519 -8.67 -19.01 8.86
CA PRO A 519 -8.06 -17.92 8.09
C PRO A 519 -8.99 -16.73 7.82
N ILE A 520 -10.23 -16.74 8.31
CA ILE A 520 -11.25 -15.73 8.01
C ILE A 520 -11.49 -14.88 9.25
N ALA A 521 -11.31 -13.57 9.16
CA ALA A 521 -11.69 -12.65 10.23
C ALA A 521 -13.22 -12.53 10.33
N ILE A 522 -13.72 -12.49 11.57
CA ILE A 522 -15.14 -12.31 11.88
C ILE A 522 -15.34 -11.28 12.97
N GLU A 523 -16.52 -10.68 12.96
CA GLU A 523 -17.06 -9.88 14.04
C GLU A 523 -18.09 -10.72 14.82
N TYR A 524 -18.03 -10.70 16.15
CA TYR A 524 -19.01 -11.38 17.00
C TYR A 524 -19.06 -10.78 18.40
N ARG A 525 -20.07 -11.15 19.17
CA ARG A 525 -20.21 -10.75 20.58
C ARG A 525 -19.32 -11.61 21.47
N ALA A 526 -18.07 -11.20 21.63
CA ALA A 526 -17.07 -11.92 22.44
C ALA A 526 -17.21 -11.65 23.93
N ASP A 527 -17.50 -10.39 24.28
CA ASP A 527 -17.48 -9.86 25.65
C ASP A 527 -18.30 -8.57 25.77
N ASP A 528 -18.17 -7.86 26.91
CA ASP A 528 -18.89 -6.61 27.17
C ASP A 528 -18.53 -5.49 26.18
N ALA A 529 -17.30 -5.48 25.63
CA ALA A 529 -16.84 -4.46 24.69
C ALA A 529 -17.48 -4.62 23.31
N THR A 530 -17.86 -5.84 22.94
CA THR A 530 -18.49 -6.19 21.66
C THR A 530 -19.96 -6.58 21.82
N ALA A 531 -20.55 -6.39 23.01
CA ALA A 531 -21.91 -6.80 23.32
C ALA A 531 -22.99 -6.13 22.45
N THR A 532 -22.68 -4.96 21.88
CA THR A 532 -23.56 -4.15 21.03
C THR A 532 -23.46 -4.46 19.54
N VAL A 533 -22.58 -5.39 19.12
CA VAL A 533 -22.49 -5.85 17.73
C VAL A 533 -23.86 -6.30 17.24
N ASP A 534 -24.31 -5.76 16.10
CA ASP A 534 -25.48 -6.26 15.38
C ASP A 534 -25.07 -7.50 14.58
N LEU A 535 -25.84 -8.58 14.71
CA LEU A 535 -25.60 -9.83 13.97
C LEU A 535 -26.77 -10.14 13.04
N THR A 536 -27.66 -9.16 12.82
CA THR A 536 -28.88 -9.27 12.02
C THR A 536 -28.80 -8.50 10.71
N ASP A 537 -27.74 -7.72 10.54
CA ASP A 537 -27.43 -6.89 9.37
C ASP A 537 -26.50 -7.59 8.36
N GLY A 538 -25.85 -8.68 8.77
CA GLY A 538 -25.03 -9.53 7.92
C GLY A 538 -25.81 -10.56 7.10
N GLU A 539 -25.21 -10.95 5.97
CA GLU A 539 -25.62 -12.10 5.16
C GLU A 539 -24.38 -12.82 4.65
N GLY A 540 -23.65 -13.37 5.62
CA GLY A 540 -22.36 -13.99 5.43
C GLY A 540 -22.45 -15.49 5.23
N TYR A 541 -21.52 -16.00 4.43
CA TYR A 541 -21.41 -17.42 4.16
C TYR A 541 -19.98 -17.91 4.26
N ILE A 542 -19.81 -19.16 4.72
CA ILE A 542 -18.52 -19.85 4.73
C ILE A 542 -18.61 -21.19 4.01
N SER A 543 -17.52 -21.60 3.35
CA SER A 543 -17.40 -22.91 2.70
C SER A 543 -15.97 -23.42 2.68
N LEU A 544 -15.76 -24.72 2.91
CA LEU A 544 -14.42 -25.32 2.78
C LEU A 544 -13.99 -25.43 1.31
N LYS A 545 -14.93 -25.67 0.39
CA LYS A 545 -14.63 -26.04 -1.02
C LYS A 545 -15.37 -25.17 -2.04
N GLY A 546 -16.06 -24.11 -1.63
CA GLY A 546 -16.81 -23.22 -2.52
C GLY A 546 -17.96 -23.90 -3.26
N SER A 547 -18.54 -24.96 -2.68
CA SER A 547 -19.60 -25.79 -3.28
C SER A 547 -20.78 -26.11 -2.35
N ARG A 548 -20.59 -25.95 -1.04
CA ARG A 548 -21.64 -26.07 -0.02
C ARG A 548 -21.36 -24.99 1.01
N TRP A 549 -22.35 -24.18 1.31
CA TRP A 549 -22.17 -22.98 2.10
C TRP A 549 -23.02 -23.04 3.35
N GLU A 550 -22.54 -22.40 4.40
CA GLU A 550 -23.21 -22.26 5.68
C GLU A 550 -23.43 -20.77 5.94
N HIS A 551 -24.66 -20.37 6.26
CA HIS A 551 -24.98 -18.99 6.64
C HIS A 551 -24.49 -18.73 8.07
N VAL A 552 -23.55 -17.80 8.24
CA VAL A 552 -22.76 -17.74 9.49
C VAL A 552 -23.50 -17.07 10.64
N GLU A 553 -24.41 -16.14 10.35
CA GLU A 553 -25.23 -15.48 11.36
C GLU A 553 -26.16 -16.49 12.03
N GLU A 554 -26.63 -17.50 11.30
CA GLU A 554 -27.49 -18.58 11.82
C GLU A 554 -26.69 -19.69 12.51
N THR A 555 -25.55 -20.07 11.95
CA THR A 555 -24.82 -21.28 12.35
C THR A 555 -23.67 -21.00 13.33
N GLN A 556 -23.09 -19.81 13.29
CA GLN A 556 -21.91 -19.40 14.06
C GLN A 556 -22.14 -18.17 14.95
N ASN A 557 -23.23 -17.42 14.75
CA ASN A 557 -23.53 -16.16 15.46
C ASN A 557 -22.42 -15.12 15.31
N CYS A 558 -21.99 -14.88 14.08
CA CYS A 558 -20.97 -13.89 13.73
C CYS A 558 -21.26 -13.28 12.35
N ASN A 559 -20.71 -12.10 12.08
CA ASN A 559 -20.63 -11.50 10.76
C ASN A 559 -19.24 -11.77 10.14
N ILE A 560 -19.18 -11.99 8.83
CA ILE A 560 -17.91 -12.07 8.11
C ILE A 560 -17.36 -10.66 7.85
N CYS A 561 -16.07 -10.45 8.11
CA CYS A 561 -15.39 -9.19 7.80
C CYS A 561 -15.04 -9.08 6.31
N LEU A 562 -16.04 -8.78 5.48
CA LEU A 562 -15.91 -8.60 4.03
C LEU A 562 -16.76 -7.42 3.55
N LYS A 563 -16.10 -6.34 3.16
CA LYS A 563 -16.74 -5.11 2.68
C LYS A 563 -16.79 -5.07 1.15
N MET A 564 -17.80 -4.42 0.59
CA MET A 564 -17.92 -4.17 -0.85
C MET A 564 -17.93 -2.66 -1.12
N TYR A 565 -17.08 -2.21 -2.05
CA TYR A 565 -16.92 -0.81 -2.43
C TYR A 565 -17.44 -0.58 -3.85
N THR A 566 -18.17 0.52 -4.03
CA THR A 566 -18.86 0.83 -5.28
C THR A 566 -18.79 2.31 -5.64
N ASN A 567 -18.98 2.60 -6.93
CA ASN A 567 -19.17 3.95 -7.46
C ASN A 567 -20.56 4.09 -8.07
N ASN A 568 -21.17 5.26 -7.95
CA ASN A 568 -22.44 5.55 -8.58
C ASN A 568 -22.23 5.68 -10.10
N ILE A 569 -23.12 5.08 -10.89
CA ILE A 569 -23.16 5.35 -12.32
C ILE A 569 -23.89 6.70 -12.49
N GLU A 570 -23.15 7.76 -12.80
CA GLU A 570 -23.79 9.05 -13.11
C GLU A 570 -24.76 8.87 -14.30
N GLU A 571 -26.03 9.21 -14.10
CA GLU A 571 -26.96 9.39 -15.21
C GLU A 571 -26.37 10.53 -16.06
N GLN A 572 -25.94 10.23 -17.29
CA GLN A 572 -25.68 11.27 -18.28
C GLN A 572 -26.97 12.05 -18.47
N GLY A 573 -27.09 13.18 -17.76
CA GLY A 573 -28.17 14.11 -17.94
C GLY A 573 -28.17 14.53 -19.40
N GLU A 574 -29.27 14.25 -20.11
CA GLU A 574 -29.54 14.88 -21.39
C GLU A 574 -29.41 16.40 -21.19
N GLU A 575 -28.33 16.99 -21.71
CA GLU A 575 -28.23 18.44 -21.88
C GLU A 575 -29.47 18.86 -22.69
N LYS A 576 -30.40 19.56 -22.03
CA LYS A 576 -31.59 20.16 -22.65
C LYS A 576 -31.35 21.61 -23.01
#